data_AF-A0A9P5A4V2-F1
#
_entry.id   AF-A0A9P5A4V2-F1
#
_cell.length_a   1.000
_cell.length_b   1.000
_cell.length_c   1.000
_cell.angle_alpha   90.00
_cell.angle_beta   90.00
_cell.angle_gamma   90.00
#
_symmetry.space_group_name_H-M   'P 1'
#
loop_
_entity.id
_entity.type
_entity.pdbx_description
1 polymer ?
#
loop_
_entity_poly.entity_id
_entity_poly.type
_entity_poly.pdbx_seq_one_letter_code
_entity_poly.pdbx_strand_id
1 'polypeptide(L)'
;MASKLLVPAALSPETFGSTTELDLCHHFRVCTVSELASSLNAMSFWHSYALPLSQTSKPVKAAIGALGGAHKAFKLQNQTDSLTRSLTQSYEVASIQQYNNAIRIMQEYMNSPDKDYQVILTCCLVFICTENLYGRYANVTRHLEAAFSLLNACDRWDLAKFMENIGPSLCGLASDLFFYVGDNYSSKLVSEITQWIDKQDPVDITVPGEPFTSAQAAAAALTRIESLCDVEMYADCPECLEAGIRCGDRGVVCKRLEKGLVSEAFYHHWSARYQAFRKTFDPSKASESELFRFKVLELEETTWQATFKLDTIEDDLETADCIQMLKQAEEIIQMFQKDKGQIFTFQANLIPPISYIIISCQEESVQWEAVRLLRLLGRREGVWDSKKMADIYTEMINAKSRRLITWEEIPSDVPQLTELLGTLKL
;
A
#
# COMPACT_ATOMS: atom_id res chain seq x y z
N MET A 1 29.92 6.79 10.02
CA MET A 1 30.20 5.62 10.89
C MET A 1 29.04 4.66 10.74
N ALA A 2 29.29 3.48 10.16
CA ALA A 2 28.26 2.46 9.98
C ALA A 2 27.74 1.99 11.34
N SER A 3 26.46 2.24 11.63
CA SER A 3 25.78 1.63 12.77
C SER A 3 25.78 0.13 12.54
N LYS A 4 26.56 -0.62 13.33
CA LYS A 4 26.41 -2.07 13.42
C LYS A 4 24.96 -2.34 13.79
N LEU A 5 24.19 -2.86 12.84
CA LEU A 5 22.88 -3.46 13.05
C LEU A 5 23.03 -4.49 14.17
N LEU A 6 22.64 -4.12 15.39
CA LEU A 6 22.52 -5.04 16.51
C LEU A 6 21.35 -5.97 16.17
N VAL A 7 21.66 -7.07 15.50
CA VAL A 7 20.72 -8.20 15.39
C VAL A 7 20.41 -8.65 16.83
N PRO A 8 19.14 -8.59 17.29
CA PRO A 8 18.80 -9.02 18.63
C PRO A 8 19.12 -10.51 18.83
N ALA A 9 19.32 -10.91 20.09
CA ALA A 9 19.73 -12.25 20.52
C ALA A 9 19.00 -13.38 19.77
N ALA A 10 19.72 -14.48 19.51
CA ALA A 10 19.19 -15.66 18.82
C ALA A 10 17.86 -16.14 19.44
N LEU A 11 16.90 -16.52 18.59
CA LEU A 11 15.65 -17.12 19.03
C LEU A 11 15.95 -18.42 19.80
N SER A 12 15.63 -18.47 21.10
CA SER A 12 15.83 -19.68 21.92
C SER A 12 14.92 -20.80 21.42
N PRO A 13 15.47 -21.96 20.97
CA PRO A 13 14.68 -23.07 20.42
C PRO A 13 13.59 -23.60 21.37
N GLU A 14 13.81 -23.47 22.67
CA GLU A 14 12.92 -23.92 23.75
C GLU A 14 11.58 -23.15 23.81
N THR A 15 11.44 -22.04 23.07
CA THR A 15 10.23 -21.20 23.09
C THR A 15 9.24 -21.47 21.94
N PHE A 16 9.49 -22.47 21.10
CA PHE A 16 8.69 -22.79 19.90
C PHE A 16 8.02 -24.17 20.00
N GLY A 17 6.81 -24.27 19.46
CA GLY A 17 6.01 -25.51 19.47
C GLY A 17 6.43 -26.54 18.42
N SER A 18 7.16 -26.12 17.38
CA SER A 18 7.69 -27.02 16.34
C SER A 18 8.93 -26.46 15.63
N THR A 19 9.69 -27.32 14.95
CA THR A 19 10.82 -26.92 14.07
C THR A 19 10.35 -26.05 12.91
N THR A 20 9.16 -26.28 12.37
CA THR A 20 8.55 -25.47 11.32
C THR A 20 8.29 -24.05 11.81
N GLU A 21 7.68 -23.87 12.99
CA GLU A 21 7.39 -22.55 13.56
C GLU A 21 8.67 -21.73 13.77
N LEU A 22 9.75 -22.38 14.24
CA LEU A 22 11.07 -21.76 14.36
C LEU A 22 11.62 -21.30 13.01
N ASP A 23 11.53 -22.14 11.97
CA ASP A 23 11.98 -21.81 10.61
C ASP A 23 11.21 -20.60 10.04
N LEU A 24 9.89 -20.55 10.22
CA LEU A 24 9.07 -19.43 9.75
C LEU A 24 9.42 -18.11 10.45
N CYS A 25 9.55 -18.14 11.78
CA CYS A 25 9.93 -16.96 12.57
C CYS A 25 11.36 -16.51 12.26
N HIS A 26 12.26 -17.47 12.00
CA HIS A 26 13.61 -17.18 11.57
C HIS A 26 13.61 -16.47 10.20
N HIS A 27 12.88 -17.00 9.21
CA HIS A 27 12.74 -16.38 7.89
C HIS A 27 12.15 -14.97 7.97
N PHE A 28 11.19 -14.73 8.87
CA PHE A 28 10.71 -13.38 9.12
C PHE A 28 11.86 -12.44 9.53
N ARG A 29 12.58 -12.81 10.59
CA ARG A 29 13.66 -12.01 11.18
C ARG A 29 14.80 -11.72 10.21
N VAL A 30 15.19 -12.68 9.36
CA VAL A 30 16.39 -12.55 8.51
C VAL A 30 16.11 -12.08 7.09
N CYS A 31 14.89 -12.29 6.57
CA CYS A 31 14.56 -11.98 5.17
C CYS A 31 13.36 -11.04 5.04
N THR A 32 12.29 -11.29 5.81
CA THR A 32 11.01 -10.59 5.59
C THR A 32 11.07 -9.16 6.10
N VAL A 33 11.66 -8.94 7.28
CA VAL A 33 11.77 -7.61 7.88
C VAL A 33 12.56 -6.63 6.99
N SER A 34 13.63 -7.10 6.33
CA SER A 34 14.44 -6.22 5.47
C SER A 34 13.68 -5.71 4.24
N GLU A 35 12.81 -6.53 3.66
CA GLU A 35 11.98 -6.11 2.50
C GLU A 35 10.80 -5.24 2.94
N LEU A 36 10.20 -5.52 4.11
CA LEU A 36 9.17 -4.64 4.66
C LEU A 36 9.70 -3.26 5.06
N ALA A 37 10.96 -3.21 5.51
CA ALA A 37 11.63 -1.99 5.95
C ALA A 37 12.05 -1.06 4.80
N SER A 38 12.02 -1.50 3.54
CA SER A 38 12.33 -0.65 2.37
C SER A 38 11.17 0.22 1.90
N SER A 39 10.00 0.15 2.57
CA SER A 39 8.83 1.01 2.31
C SER A 39 9.05 2.48 2.66
N LEU A 40 8.25 3.37 2.05
CA LEU A 40 8.33 4.82 2.27
C LEU A 40 8.19 5.19 3.74
N ASN A 41 7.17 4.67 4.44
CA ASN A 41 6.79 5.15 5.78
C ASN A 41 7.09 4.20 6.95
N ALA A 42 7.42 2.91 6.73
CA ALA A 42 7.40 1.90 7.80
C ALA A 42 8.76 1.28 8.21
N MET A 43 9.90 1.91 7.87
CA MET A 43 11.23 1.35 8.17
C MET A 43 11.49 1.10 9.67
N SER A 44 11.03 2.00 10.54
CA SER A 44 11.24 1.90 12.00
C SER A 44 10.31 0.87 12.64
N PHE A 45 9.08 0.72 12.17
CA PHE A 45 8.07 -0.12 12.82
C PHE A 45 8.51 -1.60 12.91
N TRP A 46 8.95 -2.19 11.79
CA TRP A 46 9.27 -3.62 11.75
C TRP A 46 10.48 -3.97 12.63
N HIS A 47 11.54 -3.17 12.54
CA HIS A 47 12.78 -3.38 13.28
C HIS A 47 12.70 -2.94 14.75
N SER A 48 12.16 -1.76 15.02
CA SER A 48 12.18 -1.14 16.35
C SER A 48 10.98 -1.55 17.20
N TYR A 49 9.90 -2.08 16.60
CA TYR A 49 8.67 -2.39 17.30
C TYR A 49 8.21 -3.85 17.14
N ALA A 50 7.80 -4.26 15.93
CA ALA A 50 7.18 -5.57 15.71
C ALA A 50 8.10 -6.74 16.07
N LEU A 51 9.37 -6.68 15.65
CA LEU A 51 10.34 -7.74 15.93
C LEU A 51 10.68 -7.86 17.43
N PRO A 52 11.04 -6.79 18.17
CA PRO A 52 11.20 -6.86 19.63
C PRO A 52 9.94 -7.36 20.35
N LEU A 53 8.75 -6.87 19.98
CA LEU A 53 7.49 -7.27 20.62
C LEU A 53 7.18 -8.76 20.43
N SER A 54 7.60 -9.36 19.31
CA SER A 54 7.47 -10.80 19.06
C SER A 54 8.18 -11.69 20.08
N GLN A 55 9.18 -11.16 20.79
CA GLN A 55 9.94 -11.93 21.79
C GLN A 55 9.14 -12.11 23.08
N THR A 56 8.30 -11.14 23.43
CA THR A 56 7.55 -11.09 24.69
C THR A 56 6.06 -11.35 24.52
N SER A 57 5.49 -11.10 23.33
CA SER A 57 4.06 -11.23 23.04
C SER A 57 3.76 -12.48 22.21
N LYS A 58 3.00 -13.42 22.79
CA LYS A 58 2.57 -14.65 22.11
C LYS A 58 1.73 -14.40 20.84
N PRO A 59 0.72 -13.49 20.84
CA PRO A 59 -0.02 -13.17 19.61
C PRO A 59 0.87 -12.66 18.49
N VAL A 60 1.82 -11.75 18.81
CA VAL A 60 2.72 -11.15 17.81
C VAL A 60 3.69 -12.18 17.26
N LYS A 61 4.26 -13.04 18.12
CA LYS A 61 5.11 -14.15 17.69
C LYS A 61 4.39 -15.05 16.68
N ALA A 62 3.15 -15.44 17.00
CA ALA A 62 2.37 -16.32 16.14
C ALA A 62 2.07 -15.66 14.78
N ALA A 63 1.61 -14.40 14.79
CA ALA A 63 1.31 -13.65 13.57
C ALA A 63 2.54 -13.48 12.68
N ILE A 64 3.69 -13.15 13.26
CA ILE A 64 4.95 -12.98 12.52
C ILE A 64 5.43 -14.30 11.90
N GLY A 65 5.23 -15.43 12.59
CA GLY A 65 5.49 -16.75 12.01
C GLY A 65 4.65 -17.00 10.75
N ALA A 66 3.36 -16.63 10.77
CA ALA A 66 2.51 -16.74 9.58
C ALA A 66 3.05 -15.88 8.42
N LEU A 67 3.36 -14.61 8.68
CA LEU A 67 3.91 -13.71 7.67
C LEU A 67 5.26 -14.21 7.11
N GLY A 68 6.13 -14.73 7.98
CA GLY A 68 7.39 -15.34 7.56
C GLY A 68 7.19 -16.52 6.61
N GLY A 69 6.20 -17.39 6.88
CA GLY A 69 5.85 -18.50 5.99
C GLY A 69 5.23 -18.05 4.67
N ALA A 70 4.30 -17.10 4.71
CA ALA A 70 3.71 -16.52 3.51
C ALA A 70 4.77 -15.89 2.60
N HIS A 71 5.69 -15.11 3.19
CA HIS A 71 6.79 -14.50 2.46
C HIS A 71 7.75 -15.55 1.89
N LYS A 72 8.07 -16.60 2.66
CA LYS A 72 8.92 -17.71 2.18
C LYS A 72 8.30 -18.42 0.99
N ALA A 73 7.01 -18.72 1.04
CA ALA A 73 6.27 -19.29 -0.09
C ALA A 73 6.31 -18.34 -1.31
N PHE A 74 6.05 -17.05 -1.10
CA PHE A 74 6.12 -16.03 -2.15
C PHE A 74 7.48 -15.97 -2.86
N LYS A 75 8.60 -16.00 -2.12
CA LYS A 75 9.94 -15.99 -2.72
C LYS A 75 10.20 -17.20 -3.63
N LEU A 76 9.53 -18.32 -3.40
CA LEU A 76 9.70 -19.58 -4.14
C LEU A 76 8.73 -19.74 -5.34
N GLN A 77 7.67 -18.92 -5.44
CA GLN A 77 6.60 -19.09 -6.44
C GLN A 77 7.06 -19.05 -7.91
N ASN A 78 8.14 -18.34 -8.23
CA ASN A 78 8.64 -18.22 -9.61
C ASN A 78 9.51 -19.42 -10.08
N GLN A 79 9.77 -20.41 -9.23
CA GLN A 79 10.60 -21.56 -9.58
C GLN A 79 9.74 -22.69 -10.18
N THR A 80 10.21 -23.26 -11.30
CA THR A 80 9.43 -24.19 -12.12
C THR A 80 9.66 -25.66 -11.78
N ASP A 81 10.73 -25.98 -11.05
CA ASP A 81 11.04 -27.36 -10.69
C ASP A 81 10.02 -27.94 -9.70
N SER A 82 9.80 -29.25 -9.78
CA SER A 82 8.75 -29.93 -9.01
C SER A 82 9.02 -29.94 -7.51
N LEU A 83 10.29 -29.98 -7.10
CA LEU A 83 10.69 -29.99 -5.69
C LEU A 83 10.37 -28.64 -5.05
N THR A 84 10.74 -27.53 -5.70
CA THR A 84 10.44 -26.20 -5.20
C THR A 84 8.94 -25.95 -5.15
N ARG A 85 8.15 -26.38 -6.14
CA ARG A 85 6.68 -26.26 -6.08
C ARG A 85 6.08 -26.98 -4.88
N SER A 86 6.53 -28.20 -4.59
CA SER A 86 6.11 -28.95 -3.40
C SER A 86 6.49 -28.22 -2.10
N LEU A 87 7.71 -27.64 -2.06
CA LEU A 87 8.19 -26.88 -0.92
C LEU A 87 7.40 -25.57 -0.72
N THR A 88 7.10 -24.84 -1.80
CA THR A 88 6.23 -23.66 -1.78
C THR A 88 4.87 -23.99 -1.18
N GLN A 89 4.23 -25.08 -1.63
CA GLN A 89 2.94 -25.52 -1.11
C GLN A 89 3.04 -25.91 0.38
N SER A 90 4.11 -26.57 0.79
CA SER A 90 4.34 -26.91 2.20
C SER A 90 4.45 -25.66 3.09
N TYR A 91 5.20 -24.64 2.64
CA TYR A 91 5.31 -23.37 3.38
C TYR A 91 4.01 -22.57 3.38
N GLU A 92 3.25 -22.61 2.29
CA GLU A 92 1.92 -22.00 2.24
C GLU A 92 0.97 -22.64 3.24
N VAL A 93 0.92 -23.98 3.31
CA VAL A 93 0.11 -24.71 4.29
C VAL A 93 0.54 -24.39 5.72
N ALA A 94 1.85 -24.40 5.99
CA ALA A 94 2.39 -24.08 7.32
C ALA A 94 2.07 -22.63 7.74
N SER A 95 2.18 -21.69 6.80
CA SER A 95 1.80 -20.29 7.00
C SER A 95 0.32 -20.13 7.35
N ILE A 96 -0.58 -20.78 6.60
CA ILE A 96 -2.03 -20.73 6.87
C ILE A 96 -2.37 -21.35 8.22
N GLN A 97 -1.73 -22.47 8.58
CA GLN A 97 -1.90 -23.09 9.90
C GLN A 97 -1.46 -22.13 11.02
N GLN A 98 -0.31 -21.49 10.85
CA GLN A 98 0.20 -20.53 11.83
C GLN A 98 -0.66 -19.26 11.89
N TYR A 99 -1.20 -18.80 10.77
CA TYR A 99 -2.16 -17.69 10.69
C TYR A 99 -3.42 -18.01 11.51
N ASN A 100 -4.03 -19.17 11.30
CA ASN A 100 -5.21 -19.60 12.04
C ASN A 100 -4.94 -19.76 13.54
N ASN A 101 -3.76 -20.27 13.91
CA ASN A 101 -3.32 -20.34 15.30
C ASN A 101 -3.16 -18.94 15.91
N ALA A 102 -2.57 -17.99 15.17
CA ALA A 102 -2.43 -16.61 15.58
C ALA A 102 -3.78 -15.93 15.82
N ILE A 103 -4.78 -16.18 14.96
CA ILE A 103 -6.15 -15.68 15.15
C ILE A 103 -6.76 -16.22 16.44
N ARG A 104 -6.64 -17.53 16.72
CA ARG A 104 -7.14 -18.13 17.96
C ARG A 104 -6.49 -17.52 19.21
N ILE A 105 -5.16 -17.40 19.21
CA ILE A 105 -4.40 -16.76 20.30
C ILE A 105 -4.84 -15.30 20.47
N MET A 106 -5.06 -14.59 19.36
CA MET A 106 -5.52 -13.20 19.41
C MET A 106 -6.93 -13.07 19.98
N GLN A 107 -7.86 -13.95 19.60
CA GLN A 107 -9.21 -13.96 20.16
C GLN A 107 -9.20 -14.17 21.68
N GLU A 108 -8.37 -15.08 22.19
CA GLU A 108 -8.17 -15.27 23.63
C GLU A 108 -7.56 -13.99 24.28
N TYR A 109 -6.56 -13.39 23.63
CA TYR A 109 -5.89 -12.18 24.12
C TYR A 109 -6.82 -10.95 24.18
N MET A 110 -7.66 -10.74 23.17
CA MET A 110 -8.61 -9.60 23.13
C MET A 110 -9.70 -9.67 24.21
N ASN A 111 -9.97 -10.87 24.73
CA ASN A 111 -10.89 -11.10 25.84
C ASN A 111 -10.24 -10.96 27.22
N SER A 112 -8.91 -10.82 27.29
CA SER A 112 -8.16 -10.58 28.53
C SER A 112 -8.43 -9.18 29.08
N PRO A 113 -8.51 -8.99 30.41
CA PRO A 113 -8.58 -7.66 31.03
C PRO A 113 -7.31 -6.83 30.77
N ASP A 114 -6.15 -7.48 30.62
CA ASP A 114 -4.84 -6.84 30.47
C ASP A 114 -4.40 -6.69 29.00
N LYS A 115 -5.36 -6.61 28.08
CA LYS A 115 -5.05 -6.48 26.65
C LYS A 115 -4.37 -5.15 26.33
N ASP A 116 -3.34 -5.23 25.52
CA ASP A 116 -2.64 -4.09 24.96
C ASP A 116 -3.10 -3.86 23.51
N TYR A 117 -3.67 -2.69 23.24
CA TYR A 117 -4.10 -2.30 21.90
C TYR A 117 -2.94 -2.24 20.91
N GLN A 118 -1.72 -1.95 21.36
CA GLN A 118 -0.55 -1.93 20.50
C GLN A 118 -0.20 -3.34 19.98
N VAL A 119 -0.36 -4.36 20.83
CA VAL A 119 -0.22 -5.78 20.45
C VAL A 119 -1.26 -6.14 19.38
N ILE A 120 -2.50 -5.73 19.58
CA ILE A 120 -3.61 -6.02 18.65
C ILE A 120 -3.34 -5.36 17.28
N LEU A 121 -3.03 -4.06 17.26
CA LEU A 121 -2.75 -3.31 16.03
C LEU A 121 -1.52 -3.83 15.29
N THR A 122 -0.48 -4.25 16.02
CA THR A 122 0.70 -4.90 15.43
C THR A 122 0.32 -6.17 14.68
N CYS A 123 -0.52 -7.01 15.30
CA CYS A 123 -1.00 -8.21 14.63
C CYS A 123 -1.93 -7.89 13.45
N CYS A 124 -2.80 -6.87 13.52
CA CYS A 124 -3.59 -6.42 12.37
C CYS A 124 -2.70 -6.08 11.18
N LEU A 125 -1.61 -5.30 11.39
CA LEU A 125 -0.64 -4.98 10.34
C LEU A 125 0.02 -6.24 9.75
N VAL A 126 0.47 -7.15 10.61
CA VAL A 126 1.08 -8.42 10.18
C VAL A 126 0.09 -9.28 9.39
N PHE A 127 -1.18 -9.31 9.80
CA PHE A 127 -2.22 -10.01 9.07
C PHE A 127 -2.50 -9.34 7.73
N ILE A 128 -2.57 -8.01 7.65
CA ILE A 128 -2.71 -7.28 6.39
C ILE A 128 -1.57 -7.66 5.43
N CYS A 129 -0.31 -7.67 5.87
CA CYS A 129 0.81 -8.12 5.03
C CYS A 129 0.62 -9.56 4.53
N THR A 130 0.13 -10.45 5.39
CA THR A 130 -0.10 -11.85 5.07
C THR A 130 -1.22 -11.99 4.03
N GLU A 131 -2.33 -11.27 4.21
CA GLU A 131 -3.45 -11.21 3.27
C GLU A 131 -3.02 -10.60 1.93
N ASN A 132 -2.18 -9.57 1.95
CA ASN A 132 -1.56 -8.96 0.78
C ASN A 132 -0.72 -9.96 0.00
N LEU A 133 0.14 -10.74 0.65
CA LEU A 133 0.93 -11.80 0.01
C LEU A 133 0.05 -12.88 -0.65
N TYR A 134 -1.11 -13.19 -0.07
CA TYR A 134 -2.08 -14.11 -0.65
C TYR A 134 -3.05 -13.47 -1.65
N GLY A 135 -3.00 -12.15 -1.84
CA GLY A 135 -3.91 -11.41 -2.73
C GLY A 135 -5.37 -11.41 -2.26
N ARG A 136 -5.61 -11.53 -0.95
CA ARG A 136 -6.95 -11.63 -0.34
C ARG A 136 -7.43 -10.25 0.13
N TYR A 137 -7.65 -9.33 -0.81
CA TYR A 137 -7.98 -7.93 -0.53
C TYR A 137 -9.23 -7.77 0.36
N ALA A 138 -10.26 -8.62 0.24
CA ALA A 138 -11.44 -8.56 1.12
C ALA A 138 -11.09 -8.75 2.62
N ASN A 139 -10.05 -9.54 2.92
CA ASN A 139 -9.55 -9.67 4.29
C ASN A 139 -8.66 -8.49 4.70
N VAL A 140 -7.92 -7.90 3.76
CA VAL A 140 -7.20 -6.63 3.98
C VAL A 140 -8.18 -5.55 4.43
N THR A 141 -9.30 -5.38 3.71
CA THR A 141 -10.39 -4.47 4.08
C THR A 141 -10.88 -4.71 5.50
N ARG A 142 -11.18 -5.98 5.86
CA ARG A 142 -11.66 -6.33 7.21
C ARG A 142 -10.66 -5.99 8.31
N HIS A 143 -9.37 -6.23 8.09
CA HIS A 143 -8.32 -5.90 9.06
C HIS A 143 -8.10 -4.40 9.17
N LEU A 144 -8.19 -3.65 8.06
CA LEU A 144 -8.13 -2.19 8.09
C LEU A 144 -9.33 -1.60 8.83
N GLU A 145 -10.55 -2.07 8.54
CA GLU A 145 -11.76 -1.66 9.28
C GLU A 145 -11.58 -1.88 10.77
N ALA A 146 -11.17 -3.08 11.18
CA ALA A 146 -10.94 -3.39 12.58
C ALA A 146 -9.85 -2.52 13.21
N ALA A 147 -8.77 -2.23 12.48
CA ALA A 147 -7.70 -1.35 12.94
C ALA A 147 -8.21 0.06 13.19
N PHE A 148 -8.91 0.68 12.22
CA PHE A 148 -9.46 2.03 12.39
C PHE A 148 -10.56 2.08 13.45
N SER A 149 -11.44 1.07 13.56
CA SER A 149 -12.40 0.97 14.67
C SER A 149 -11.71 0.97 16.04
N LEU A 150 -10.56 0.27 16.18
CA LEU A 150 -9.77 0.29 17.42
C LEU A 150 -9.12 1.65 17.67
N LEU A 151 -8.61 2.31 16.64
CA LEU A 151 -8.05 3.66 16.74
C LEU A 151 -9.14 4.66 17.18
N ASN A 152 -10.36 4.53 16.64
CA ASN A 152 -11.48 5.38 16.99
C ASN A 152 -12.02 5.11 18.40
N ALA A 153 -11.93 3.89 18.90
CA ALA A 153 -12.39 3.55 20.24
C ALA A 153 -11.39 3.92 21.37
N CYS A 154 -10.15 4.27 21.04
CA CYS A 154 -9.09 4.48 22.03
C CYS A 154 -8.82 5.98 22.27
N ASP A 155 -9.38 6.55 23.35
CA ASP A 155 -9.16 7.96 23.73
C ASP A 155 -7.83 8.22 24.47
N ARG A 156 -6.92 7.23 24.56
CA ARG A 156 -5.70 7.33 25.37
C ARG A 156 -4.52 7.92 24.59
N TRP A 157 -4.03 9.06 25.09
CA TRP A 157 -2.85 9.81 24.65
C TRP A 157 -1.53 9.01 24.49
N ASP A 158 -1.40 7.83 25.09
CA ASP A 158 -0.27 6.89 24.86
C ASP A 158 -0.22 6.35 23.42
N LEU A 159 -1.33 6.44 22.67
CA LEU A 159 -1.40 6.05 21.27
C LEU A 159 -0.70 7.07 20.36
N ALA A 160 -0.48 8.33 20.76
CA ALA A 160 0.09 9.37 19.90
C ALA A 160 1.50 9.01 19.38
N LYS A 161 2.37 8.46 20.23
CA LYS A 161 3.71 7.97 19.83
C LYS A 161 3.66 6.70 18.97
N PHE A 162 2.64 5.88 19.18
CA PHE A 162 2.41 4.68 18.39
C PHE A 162 1.83 5.03 17.00
N MET A 163 0.95 6.04 16.95
CA MET A 163 0.32 6.60 15.76
C MET A 163 1.32 7.29 14.84
N GLU A 164 2.34 7.95 15.39
CA GLU A 164 3.42 8.56 14.59
C GLU A 164 4.08 7.56 13.63
N ASN A 165 4.11 6.27 13.97
CA ASN A 165 4.73 5.23 13.14
C ASN A 165 3.71 4.37 12.36
N ILE A 166 2.49 4.20 12.87
CA ILE A 166 1.52 3.22 12.33
C ILE A 166 0.34 3.88 11.62
N GLY A 167 -0.09 5.06 12.07
CA GLY A 167 -1.20 5.79 11.45
C GLY A 167 -0.95 6.04 9.96
N PRO A 168 0.17 6.69 9.58
CA PRO A 168 0.53 6.90 8.17
C PRO A 168 0.65 5.59 7.37
N SER A 169 1.14 4.54 8.00
CA SER A 169 1.28 3.21 7.38
C SER A 169 -0.09 2.58 7.05
N LEU A 170 -1.07 2.66 7.97
CA LEU A 170 -2.43 2.17 7.75
C LEU A 170 -3.19 3.02 6.73
N CYS A 171 -2.98 4.34 6.77
CA CYS A 171 -3.50 5.30 5.81
C CYS A 171 -3.04 4.97 4.39
N GLY A 172 -1.73 4.84 4.18
CA GLY A 172 -1.19 4.46 2.87
C GLY A 172 -1.70 3.12 2.37
N LEU A 173 -1.82 2.10 3.24
CA LEU A 173 -2.44 0.82 2.86
C LEU A 173 -3.92 0.96 2.44
N ALA A 174 -4.66 1.84 3.10
CA ALA A 174 -6.06 2.09 2.76
C ALA A 174 -6.14 2.80 1.41
N SER A 175 -5.30 3.81 1.16
CA SER A 175 -5.17 4.49 -0.13
C SER A 175 -4.81 3.51 -1.25
N ASP A 176 -3.80 2.66 -1.05
CA ASP A 176 -3.39 1.62 -1.99
C ASP A 176 -4.54 0.65 -2.31
N LEU A 177 -5.34 0.30 -1.29
CA LEU A 177 -6.49 -0.58 -1.43
C LEU A 177 -7.62 0.11 -2.17
N PHE A 178 -7.96 1.35 -1.83
CA PHE A 178 -9.01 2.11 -2.48
C PHE A 178 -8.73 2.28 -3.97
N PHE A 179 -7.50 2.64 -4.33
CA PHE A 179 -7.11 2.72 -5.73
C PHE A 179 -7.20 1.35 -6.44
N TYR A 180 -6.95 0.25 -5.73
CA TYR A 180 -7.06 -1.10 -6.31
C TYR A 180 -8.50 -1.54 -6.54
N VAL A 181 -9.40 -1.26 -5.59
CA VAL A 181 -10.79 -1.74 -5.62
C VAL A 181 -11.78 -0.75 -6.23
N GLY A 182 -11.39 0.52 -6.40
CA GLY A 182 -12.24 1.62 -6.90
C GLY A 182 -13.64 1.56 -6.29
N ASP A 183 -14.67 1.49 -7.14
CA ASP A 183 -16.09 1.49 -6.72
C ASP A 183 -16.51 0.33 -5.82
N ASN A 184 -15.72 -0.75 -5.72
CA ASN A 184 -15.94 -1.87 -4.80
C ASN A 184 -15.37 -1.62 -3.40
N TYR A 185 -15.17 -0.35 -3.01
CA TYR A 185 -14.69 0.02 -1.69
C TYR A 185 -15.67 -0.35 -0.57
N SER A 186 -15.16 -0.40 0.67
CA SER A 186 -15.99 -0.57 1.87
C SER A 186 -16.39 0.79 2.42
N SER A 187 -17.69 1.12 2.39
CA SER A 187 -18.23 2.33 3.02
C SER A 187 -17.95 2.40 4.51
N LYS A 188 -17.91 1.24 5.19
CA LYS A 188 -17.51 1.17 6.60
C LYS A 188 -16.05 1.59 6.78
N LEU A 189 -15.14 1.12 5.93
CA LEU A 189 -13.73 1.53 6.00
C LEU A 189 -13.58 3.04 5.81
N VAL A 190 -14.26 3.61 4.80
CA VAL A 190 -14.26 5.05 4.56
C VAL A 190 -14.78 5.82 5.79
N SER A 191 -15.89 5.37 6.39
CA SER A 191 -16.45 5.98 7.61
C SER A 191 -15.47 5.94 8.79
N GLU A 192 -14.78 4.82 9.00
CA GLU A 192 -13.82 4.66 10.09
C GLU A 192 -12.59 5.55 9.91
N ILE A 193 -12.09 5.68 8.67
CA ILE A 193 -10.97 6.58 8.35
C ILE A 193 -11.40 8.04 8.53
N THR A 194 -12.61 8.41 8.07
CA THR A 194 -13.17 9.77 8.24
C THR A 194 -13.16 10.17 9.72
N GLN A 195 -13.72 9.32 10.58
CA GLN A 195 -13.77 9.58 12.02
C GLN A 195 -12.36 9.68 12.63
N TRP A 196 -11.40 8.89 12.14
CA TRP A 196 -10.03 8.93 12.63
C TRP A 196 -9.32 10.22 12.22
N ILE A 197 -9.54 10.68 10.99
CA ILE A 197 -9.02 11.94 10.45
C ILE A 197 -9.56 13.13 11.22
N ASP A 198 -10.86 13.16 11.53
CA ASP A 198 -11.52 14.25 12.28
C ASP A 198 -10.95 14.43 13.69
N LYS A 199 -10.29 13.41 14.24
CA LYS A 199 -9.59 13.46 15.53
C LYS A 199 -8.15 13.98 15.43
N GLN A 200 -7.58 14.11 14.22
CA GLN A 200 -6.22 14.61 14.02
C GLN A 200 -6.17 16.14 14.00
N ASP A 201 -5.02 16.71 14.34
CA ASP A 201 -4.83 18.16 14.27
C ASP A 201 -5.00 18.67 12.84
N PRO A 202 -5.78 19.74 12.61
CA PRO A 202 -6.00 20.27 11.26
C PRO A 202 -4.68 20.74 10.64
N VAL A 203 -4.52 20.54 9.33
CA VAL A 203 -3.40 21.14 8.59
C VAL A 203 -3.72 22.59 8.31
N ASP A 204 -2.96 23.52 8.89
CA ASP A 204 -3.06 24.94 8.56
C ASP A 204 -2.31 25.25 7.26
N ILE A 205 -3.07 25.36 6.17
CA ILE A 205 -2.53 25.71 4.84
C ILE A 205 -2.31 27.21 4.64
N THR A 206 -2.74 28.05 5.59
CA THR A 206 -2.64 29.52 5.46
C THR A 206 -1.26 30.06 5.81
N VAL A 207 -0.47 29.29 6.58
CA VAL A 207 0.92 29.61 6.91
C VAL A 207 1.83 28.88 5.91
N PRO A 208 2.75 29.57 5.21
CA PRO A 208 3.78 28.91 4.42
C PRO A 208 4.59 27.96 5.31
N GLY A 209 4.49 26.65 5.09
CA GLY A 209 5.21 25.67 5.89
C GLY A 209 6.72 25.69 5.61
N GLU A 210 7.53 25.29 6.60
CA GLU A 210 8.97 25.12 6.39
C GLU A 210 9.27 24.00 5.39
N PRO A 211 10.39 24.08 4.63
CA PRO A 211 10.87 22.98 3.80
C PRO A 211 10.97 21.67 4.59
N PHE A 212 10.68 20.53 3.97
CA PHE A 212 10.88 19.25 4.64
C PHE A 212 12.35 19.03 5.00
N THR A 213 12.60 18.35 6.12
CA THR A 213 13.94 18.04 6.61
C THR A 213 14.51 16.75 6.03
N SER A 214 13.65 15.89 5.47
CA SER A 214 13.98 14.58 4.93
C SER A 214 12.93 14.12 3.92
N ALA A 215 13.28 13.15 3.07
CA ALA A 215 12.32 12.56 2.14
C ALA A 215 11.27 11.75 2.89
N GLN A 216 11.65 11.10 4.00
CA GLN A 216 10.70 10.42 4.89
C GLN A 216 9.64 11.37 5.47
N ALA A 217 10.04 12.58 5.90
CA ALA A 217 9.09 13.57 6.42
C ALA A 217 8.11 14.05 5.34
N ALA A 218 8.60 14.22 4.11
CA ALA A 218 7.76 14.57 2.97
C ALA A 218 6.77 13.44 2.63
N ALA A 219 7.20 12.17 2.63
CA ALA A 219 6.36 11.01 2.36
C ALA A 219 5.26 10.83 3.41
N ALA A 220 5.59 10.95 4.70
CA ALA A 220 4.58 10.87 5.76
C ALA A 220 3.52 11.99 5.65
N ALA A 221 3.94 13.20 5.24
CA ALA A 221 3.03 14.30 5.00
C ALA A 221 2.15 14.10 3.76
N LEU A 222 2.70 13.52 2.68
CA LEU A 222 1.95 13.22 1.46
C LEU A 222 0.87 12.17 1.72
N THR A 223 1.20 11.07 2.40
CA THR A 223 0.23 10.02 2.75
C THR A 223 -0.95 10.55 3.57
N ARG A 224 -0.71 11.56 4.41
CA ARG A 224 -1.81 12.22 5.13
C ARG A 224 -2.75 12.95 4.18
N ILE A 225 -2.22 13.60 3.15
CA ILE A 225 -3.01 14.33 2.15
C ILE A 225 -3.77 13.33 1.29
N GLU A 226 -3.12 12.27 0.82
CA GLU A 226 -3.76 11.20 0.04
C GLU A 226 -4.96 10.60 0.76
N SER A 227 -4.84 10.31 2.06
CA SER A 227 -5.98 9.81 2.84
C SER A 227 -7.10 10.82 3.03
N LEU A 228 -6.81 12.12 3.06
CA LEU A 228 -7.83 13.17 3.03
C LEU A 228 -8.55 13.18 1.67
N CYS A 229 -7.80 13.07 0.56
CA CYS A 229 -8.36 12.97 -0.79
C CYS A 229 -9.29 11.76 -0.92
N ASP A 230 -8.82 10.59 -0.49
CA ASP A 230 -9.57 9.35 -0.64
C ASP A 230 -10.89 9.40 0.12
N VAL A 231 -10.86 9.90 1.37
CA VAL A 231 -12.09 10.07 2.15
C VAL A 231 -13.03 11.07 1.48
N GLU A 232 -12.52 12.18 0.95
CA GLU A 232 -13.35 13.15 0.21
C GLU A 232 -14.00 12.52 -1.04
N MET A 233 -13.26 11.68 -1.74
CA MET A 233 -13.67 11.01 -2.98
C MET A 233 -14.67 9.87 -2.74
N TYR A 234 -14.45 9.04 -1.72
CA TYR A 234 -15.25 7.84 -1.47
C TYR A 234 -16.31 8.00 -0.37
N ALA A 235 -16.31 9.08 0.41
CA ALA A 235 -17.38 9.30 1.39
C ALA A 235 -18.72 9.53 0.71
N ASP A 236 -19.80 9.05 1.32
CA ASP A 236 -21.15 9.37 0.85
C ASP A 236 -21.36 10.89 0.88
N CYS A 237 -21.95 11.45 -0.19
CA CYS A 237 -22.35 12.85 -0.22
C CYS A 237 -23.64 13.03 0.57
N PRO A 238 -23.67 13.81 1.67
CA PRO A 238 -24.88 14.02 2.46
C PRO A 238 -26.04 14.54 1.61
N GLU A 239 -25.76 15.47 0.69
CA GLU A 239 -26.77 16.03 -0.22
C GLU A 239 -27.34 14.98 -1.17
N CYS A 240 -26.51 14.06 -1.68
CA CYS A 240 -26.95 12.96 -2.54
C CYS A 240 -27.69 11.88 -1.76
N LEU A 241 -27.21 11.58 -0.55
CA LEU A 241 -27.82 10.61 0.36
C LEU A 241 -29.22 11.05 0.79
N GLU A 242 -29.38 12.33 1.15
CA GLU A 242 -30.67 12.94 1.45
C GLU A 242 -31.62 12.94 0.25
N ALA A 243 -31.08 13.10 -0.96
CA ALA A 243 -31.84 13.03 -2.21
C ALA A 243 -32.15 11.58 -2.66
N GLY A 244 -31.55 10.57 -2.04
CA GLY A 244 -31.70 9.16 -2.45
C GLY A 244 -31.05 8.81 -3.79
N ILE A 245 -30.02 9.56 -4.21
CA ILE A 245 -29.34 9.44 -5.51
C ILE A 245 -27.85 9.10 -5.25
N ARG A 246 -27.21 8.29 -6.11
CA ARG A 246 -25.75 8.09 -6.05
C ARG A 246 -25.03 9.32 -6.62
N CYS A 247 -24.00 9.82 -5.93
CA CYS A 247 -23.17 10.89 -6.50
C CYS A 247 -22.52 10.37 -7.81
N GLY A 248 -22.49 11.19 -8.85
CA GLY A 248 -21.99 10.83 -10.19
C GLY A 248 -23.05 10.34 -11.20
N ASP A 249 -24.23 9.88 -10.75
CA ASP A 249 -25.24 9.31 -11.68
C ASP A 249 -26.14 10.43 -12.24
N ARG A 250 -25.80 10.94 -13.44
CA ARG A 250 -26.53 11.94 -14.26
C ARG A 250 -27.54 12.82 -13.54
N GLY A 251 -27.07 13.92 -12.91
CA GLY A 251 -27.94 15.07 -12.61
C GLY A 251 -27.50 15.99 -11.47
N VAL A 252 -26.69 17.00 -11.78
CA VAL A 252 -26.75 18.42 -11.32
C VAL A 252 -26.79 18.75 -9.81
N VAL A 253 -26.80 17.79 -8.88
CA VAL A 253 -26.85 18.10 -7.43
C VAL A 253 -25.49 17.97 -6.73
N CYS A 254 -24.65 17.01 -7.13
CA CYS A 254 -23.39 16.76 -6.44
C CYS A 254 -22.26 17.71 -6.89
N LYS A 255 -22.11 18.87 -6.23
CA LYS A 255 -20.98 19.80 -6.50
C LYS A 255 -19.61 19.25 -6.08
N ARG A 256 -19.52 18.05 -5.51
CA ARG A 256 -18.24 17.42 -5.14
C ARG A 256 -17.35 17.12 -6.34
N LEU A 257 -17.94 16.88 -7.52
CA LEU A 257 -17.21 16.70 -8.77
C LEU A 257 -16.95 18.03 -9.52
N GLU A 258 -17.66 19.12 -9.17
CA GLU A 258 -17.54 20.44 -9.84
C GLU A 258 -16.65 21.44 -9.08
N LYS A 259 -16.36 21.16 -7.81
CA LYS A 259 -15.36 21.90 -7.03
C LYS A 259 -14.16 21.01 -6.94
N GLY A 260 -13.05 21.42 -7.58
CA GLY A 260 -11.75 20.78 -7.39
C GLY A 260 -11.57 20.38 -5.93
N LEU A 261 -11.18 19.12 -5.74
CA LEU A 261 -11.05 18.49 -4.43
C LEU A 261 -10.43 19.50 -3.46
N VAL A 262 -10.95 19.62 -2.24
CA VAL A 262 -10.32 20.46 -1.20
C VAL A 262 -8.83 20.05 -1.03
N SER A 263 -8.49 18.82 -1.42
CA SER A 263 -7.13 18.29 -1.54
C SER A 263 -6.17 19.05 -2.46
N GLU A 264 -6.61 19.79 -3.48
CA GLU A 264 -5.68 20.48 -4.40
C GLU A 264 -4.86 21.53 -3.63
N ALA A 265 -5.50 22.27 -2.72
CA ALA A 265 -4.82 23.27 -1.88
C ALA A 265 -3.84 22.61 -0.89
N PHE A 266 -4.21 21.47 -0.29
CA PHE A 266 -3.32 20.72 0.59
C PHE A 266 -2.11 20.17 -0.17
N TYR A 267 -2.34 19.65 -1.38
CA TYR A 267 -1.29 19.16 -2.25
C TYR A 267 -0.36 20.27 -2.71
N HIS A 268 -0.87 21.41 -3.17
CA HIS A 268 -0.04 22.57 -3.54
C HIS A 268 0.80 23.07 -2.36
N HIS A 269 0.22 23.08 -1.16
CA HIS A 269 0.95 23.40 0.07
C HIS A 269 2.10 22.40 0.31
N TRP A 270 1.85 21.10 0.14
CA TRP A 270 2.87 20.07 0.26
C TRP A 270 3.96 20.18 -0.83
N SER A 271 3.56 20.34 -2.10
CA SER A 271 4.46 20.45 -3.24
C SER A 271 5.38 21.66 -3.09
N ALA A 272 4.88 22.81 -2.62
CA ALA A 272 5.73 23.98 -2.34
C ALA A 272 6.84 23.68 -1.32
N ARG A 273 6.52 22.94 -0.25
CA ARG A 273 7.50 22.53 0.78
C ARG A 273 8.47 21.48 0.25
N TYR A 274 7.98 20.53 -0.56
CA TYR A 274 8.79 19.50 -1.20
C TYR A 274 9.77 20.08 -2.22
N GLN A 275 9.34 21.00 -3.07
CA GLN A 275 10.20 21.71 -4.01
C GLN A 275 11.29 22.53 -3.30
N ALA A 276 10.98 23.13 -2.15
CA ALA A 276 11.98 23.82 -1.35
C ALA A 276 13.03 22.84 -0.78
N PHE A 277 12.59 21.69 -0.24
CA PHE A 277 13.49 20.62 0.20
C PHE A 277 14.36 20.10 -0.95
N ARG A 278 13.76 19.87 -2.12
CA ARG A 278 14.41 19.36 -3.33
C ARG A 278 15.62 20.19 -3.77
N LYS A 279 15.56 21.51 -3.60
CA LYS A 279 16.68 22.43 -3.91
C LYS A 279 17.90 22.22 -3.01
N THR A 280 17.71 21.65 -1.83
CA THR A 280 18.76 21.45 -0.81
C THR A 280 19.20 20.00 -0.67
N PHE A 281 18.45 19.06 -1.26
CA PHE A 281 18.75 17.63 -1.21
C PHE A 281 20.06 17.33 -1.96
N ASP A 282 20.96 16.60 -1.32
CA ASP A 282 22.25 16.17 -1.89
C ASP A 282 22.24 14.64 -2.09
N PRO A 283 21.95 14.15 -3.32
CA PRO A 283 21.90 12.72 -3.62
C PRO A 283 23.20 11.98 -3.30
N SER A 284 24.35 12.67 -3.29
CA SER A 284 25.66 12.05 -3.04
C SER A 284 25.89 11.70 -1.57
N LYS A 285 25.13 12.31 -0.66
CA LYS A 285 25.21 12.09 0.80
C LYS A 285 24.05 11.27 1.35
N ALA A 286 23.00 11.07 0.55
CA ALA A 286 21.81 10.33 0.96
C ALA A 286 22.10 8.82 1.11
N SER A 287 21.40 8.16 2.03
CA SER A 287 21.34 6.70 2.03
C SER A 287 20.57 6.21 0.80
N GLU A 288 20.77 4.96 0.41
CA GLU A 288 20.02 4.33 -0.69
C GLU A 288 18.50 4.39 -0.47
N SER A 289 18.04 4.17 0.77
CA SER A 289 16.63 4.28 1.14
C SER A 289 16.07 5.70 1.02
N GLU A 290 16.87 6.72 1.35
CA GLU A 290 16.42 8.10 1.29
C GLU A 290 16.42 8.63 -0.14
N LEU A 291 17.39 8.20 -0.95
CA LEU A 291 17.40 8.45 -2.38
C LEU A 291 16.21 7.77 -3.08
N PHE A 292 15.87 6.54 -2.69
CA PHE A 292 14.68 5.85 -3.19
C PHE A 292 13.41 6.64 -2.89
N ARG A 293 13.19 7.02 -1.62
CA ARG A 293 12.03 7.83 -1.21
C ARG A 293 11.95 9.13 -1.98
N PHE A 294 13.08 9.83 -2.13
CA PHE A 294 13.15 11.06 -2.90
C PHE A 294 12.70 10.84 -4.36
N LYS A 295 13.18 9.78 -5.02
CA LYS A 295 12.79 9.48 -6.40
C LYS A 295 11.33 9.09 -6.55
N VAL A 296 10.80 8.30 -5.61
CA VAL A 296 9.38 7.97 -5.58
C VAL A 296 8.53 9.23 -5.38
N LEU A 297 8.91 10.12 -4.48
CA LEU A 297 8.23 11.40 -4.29
C LEU A 297 8.29 12.32 -5.51
N GLU A 298 9.36 12.26 -6.31
CA GLU A 298 9.39 12.95 -7.61
C GLU A 298 8.35 12.37 -8.60
N LEU A 299 8.10 11.05 -8.57
CA LEU A 299 7.07 10.40 -9.39
C LEU A 299 5.67 10.73 -8.88
N GLU A 300 5.43 10.65 -7.56
CA GLU A 300 4.14 11.03 -6.97
C GLU A 300 3.82 12.50 -7.25
N GLU A 301 4.82 13.39 -7.16
CA GLU A 301 4.62 14.81 -7.44
C GLU A 301 4.13 15.03 -8.89
N THR A 302 4.77 14.36 -9.86
CA THR A 302 4.36 14.41 -11.27
C THR A 302 2.96 13.81 -11.48
N THR A 303 2.67 12.70 -10.81
CA THR A 303 1.39 11.98 -10.94
C THR A 303 0.24 12.89 -10.52
N TRP A 304 0.33 13.48 -9.33
CA TRP A 304 -0.66 14.44 -8.85
C TRP A 304 -0.77 15.68 -9.73
N GLN A 305 0.36 16.23 -10.21
CA GLN A 305 0.34 17.37 -11.15
C GLN A 305 -0.40 17.05 -12.45
N ALA A 306 -0.25 15.83 -12.98
CA ALA A 306 -0.96 15.39 -14.16
C ALA A 306 -2.46 15.20 -13.87
N THR A 307 -2.81 14.58 -12.74
CA THR A 307 -4.20 14.40 -12.31
C THR A 307 -4.94 15.74 -12.12
N PHE A 308 -4.28 16.77 -11.59
CA PHE A 308 -4.90 18.09 -11.41
C PHE A 308 -5.08 18.90 -12.71
N LYS A 309 -4.59 18.41 -13.86
CA LYS A 309 -4.92 18.99 -15.17
C LYS A 309 -6.28 18.53 -15.70
N LEU A 310 -6.85 17.47 -15.12
CA LEU A 310 -8.11 16.88 -15.56
C LEU A 310 -9.30 17.73 -15.11
N ASP A 311 -10.33 17.85 -15.96
CA ASP A 311 -11.58 18.51 -15.58
C ASP A 311 -12.45 17.57 -14.74
N THR A 312 -12.38 16.27 -15.01
CA THR A 312 -13.04 15.19 -14.27
C THR A 312 -12.10 14.00 -14.05
N ILE A 313 -12.36 13.17 -13.03
CA ILE A 313 -11.54 11.98 -12.75
C ILE A 313 -11.60 10.92 -13.87
N GLU A 314 -12.59 11.00 -14.75
CA GLU A 314 -12.77 10.10 -15.90
C GLU A 314 -11.97 10.55 -17.13
N ASP A 315 -11.40 11.76 -17.12
CA ASP A 315 -10.63 12.28 -18.24
C ASP A 315 -9.27 11.58 -18.37
N ASP A 316 -8.79 11.48 -19.60
CA ASP A 316 -7.48 10.91 -19.89
C ASP A 316 -6.34 11.87 -19.56
N LEU A 317 -5.25 11.31 -19.02
CA LEU A 317 -3.99 12.00 -18.82
C LEU A 317 -3.37 12.44 -20.16
N GLU A 318 -2.71 13.60 -20.13
CA GLU A 318 -1.89 14.02 -21.26
C GLU A 318 -0.76 13.01 -21.52
N THR A 319 -0.59 12.60 -22.77
CA THR A 319 0.46 11.65 -23.19
C THR A 319 1.86 12.10 -22.75
N ALA A 320 2.12 13.41 -22.77
CA ALA A 320 3.42 13.97 -22.37
C ALA A 320 3.72 13.73 -20.88
N ASP A 321 2.72 13.85 -20.02
CA ASP A 321 2.87 13.58 -18.59
C ASP A 321 3.08 12.08 -18.34
N CYS A 322 2.32 11.23 -19.03
CA CYS A 322 2.46 9.79 -18.95
C CYS A 322 3.89 9.33 -19.31
N ILE A 323 4.45 9.88 -20.38
CA ILE A 323 5.84 9.59 -20.79
C ILE A 323 6.84 10.02 -19.71
N GLN A 324 6.62 11.19 -19.09
CA GLN A 324 7.48 11.70 -18.03
C GLN A 324 7.41 10.81 -16.76
N MET A 325 6.20 10.39 -16.37
CA MET A 325 6.00 9.45 -15.25
C MET A 325 6.67 8.11 -15.52
N LEU A 326 6.52 7.52 -16.72
CA LEU A 326 7.18 6.26 -17.09
C LEU A 326 8.70 6.37 -17.05
N LYS A 327 9.26 7.51 -17.47
CA LYS A 327 10.70 7.77 -17.38
C LYS A 327 11.18 7.78 -15.92
N GLN A 328 10.44 8.46 -15.03
CA GLN A 328 10.77 8.48 -13.60
C GLN A 328 10.66 7.08 -12.98
N ALA A 329 9.62 6.33 -13.31
CA ALA A 329 9.46 4.95 -12.87
C ALA A 329 10.61 4.06 -13.36
N GLU A 330 11.04 4.19 -14.61
CA GLU A 330 12.17 3.45 -15.17
C GLU A 330 13.49 3.79 -14.45
N GLU A 331 13.76 5.06 -14.17
CA GLU A 331 14.93 5.49 -13.38
C GLU A 331 14.95 4.79 -12.01
N ILE A 332 13.80 4.73 -11.31
CA ILE A 332 13.69 4.06 -10.02
C ILE A 332 13.92 2.55 -10.16
N ILE A 333 13.33 1.91 -11.18
CA ILE A 333 13.51 0.48 -11.44
C ILE A 333 15.00 0.15 -11.65
N GLN A 334 15.71 0.99 -12.41
CA GLN A 334 17.13 0.80 -12.70
C GLN A 334 18.03 0.87 -11.45
N MET A 335 17.67 1.67 -10.44
CA MET A 335 18.41 1.75 -9.18
C MET A 335 18.47 0.40 -8.44
N PHE A 336 17.42 -0.42 -8.55
CA PHE A 336 17.24 -1.67 -7.79
C PHE A 336 17.31 -2.95 -8.64
N GLN A 337 17.77 -2.86 -9.91
CA GLN A 337 17.94 -4.03 -10.78
C GLN A 337 18.89 -5.12 -10.21
N LYS A 338 19.68 -4.79 -9.19
CA LYS A 338 20.58 -5.73 -8.51
C LYS A 338 19.84 -6.71 -7.59
N ASP A 339 18.63 -6.37 -7.15
CA ASP A 339 17.84 -7.21 -6.27
C ASP A 339 17.26 -8.39 -7.06
N LYS A 340 17.72 -9.60 -6.71
CA LYS A 340 17.31 -10.82 -7.40
C LYS A 340 16.11 -11.46 -6.71
N GLY A 341 15.10 -11.82 -7.51
CA GLY A 341 13.92 -12.57 -7.05
C GLY A 341 12.71 -11.67 -6.79
N GLN A 342 11.64 -12.25 -6.25
CA GLN A 342 10.41 -11.50 -5.97
C GLN A 342 10.60 -10.62 -4.74
N ILE A 343 10.27 -9.34 -4.83
CA ILE A 343 10.34 -8.43 -3.68
C ILE A 343 8.92 -8.20 -3.15
N PHE A 344 8.75 -8.22 -1.83
CA PHE A 344 7.50 -7.81 -1.20
C PHE A 344 7.71 -6.52 -0.39
N THR A 345 7.04 -5.46 -0.78
CA THR A 345 6.99 -4.21 -0.01
C THR A 345 5.61 -4.02 0.62
N PHE A 346 5.61 -3.31 1.74
CA PHE A 346 4.42 -3.09 2.54
C PHE A 346 3.42 -2.11 1.88
N GLN A 347 3.91 -1.00 1.34
CA GLN A 347 3.13 0.04 0.64
C GLN A 347 3.42 -0.01 -0.85
N ALA A 348 2.44 0.44 -1.65
CA ALA A 348 2.51 0.56 -3.09
C ALA A 348 2.94 1.95 -3.54
N ASN A 349 3.93 2.01 -4.43
CA ASN A 349 4.56 3.28 -4.82
C ASN A 349 5.07 3.30 -6.27
N LEU A 350 5.12 2.15 -6.95
CA LEU A 350 5.51 2.07 -8.36
C LEU A 350 4.44 1.37 -9.19
N ILE A 351 3.84 0.30 -8.65
CA ILE A 351 2.81 -0.42 -9.40
C ILE A 351 1.56 0.46 -9.61
N PRO A 352 1.04 1.18 -8.59
CA PRO A 352 -0.12 2.06 -8.76
C PRO A 352 0.06 3.14 -9.85
N PRO A 353 1.09 4.02 -9.82
CA PRO A 353 1.21 5.06 -10.84
C PRO A 353 1.44 4.51 -12.26
N ILE A 354 2.16 3.40 -12.40
CA ILE A 354 2.31 2.73 -13.71
C ILE A 354 0.97 2.15 -14.19
N SER A 355 0.19 1.58 -13.28
CA SER A 355 -1.15 1.05 -13.57
C SER A 355 -2.12 2.18 -13.96
N TYR A 356 -2.04 3.33 -13.28
CA TYR A 356 -2.84 4.52 -13.56
C TYR A 356 -2.63 5.02 -14.99
N ILE A 357 -1.38 5.07 -15.47
CA ILE A 357 -1.05 5.43 -16.85
C ILE A 357 -1.74 4.51 -17.85
N ILE A 358 -1.79 3.21 -17.58
CA ILE A 358 -2.37 2.23 -18.52
C ILE A 358 -3.86 2.47 -18.70
N ILE A 359 -4.58 2.75 -17.61
CA ILE A 359 -6.04 2.93 -17.63
C ILE A 359 -6.48 4.37 -17.91
N SER A 360 -5.54 5.31 -18.01
CA SER A 360 -5.84 6.75 -18.18
C SER A 360 -5.10 7.38 -19.36
N CYS A 361 -4.47 6.60 -20.23
CA CYS A 361 -3.80 7.09 -21.43
C CYS A 361 -4.21 6.26 -22.65
N GLN A 362 -4.85 6.89 -23.63
CA GLN A 362 -5.34 6.17 -24.82
C GLN A 362 -4.22 5.73 -25.79
N GLU A 363 -3.02 6.31 -25.68
CA GLU A 363 -1.89 6.01 -26.56
C GLU A 363 -1.33 4.60 -26.29
N GLU A 364 -1.67 3.64 -27.14
CA GLU A 364 -1.31 2.22 -26.96
C GLU A 364 0.20 1.99 -26.80
N SER A 365 1.03 2.80 -27.47
CA SER A 365 2.49 2.70 -27.33
C SER A 365 2.97 3.01 -25.90
N VAL A 366 2.31 3.96 -25.22
CA VAL A 366 2.57 4.31 -23.82
C VAL A 366 2.03 3.22 -22.89
N GLN A 367 0.84 2.68 -23.18
CA GLN A 367 0.25 1.56 -22.42
C GLN A 367 1.16 0.32 -22.44
N TRP A 368 1.71 -0.04 -23.60
CA TRP A 368 2.63 -1.18 -23.72
C TRP A 368 3.97 -0.94 -23.02
N GLU A 369 4.46 0.30 -23.02
CA GLU A 369 5.67 0.66 -22.29
C GLU A 369 5.46 0.55 -20.77
N ALA A 370 4.31 1.00 -20.27
CA ALA A 370 3.92 0.80 -18.88
C ALA A 370 3.83 -0.69 -18.51
N VAL A 371 3.21 -1.53 -19.36
CA VAL A 371 3.18 -2.99 -19.19
C VAL A 371 4.59 -3.59 -19.17
N ARG A 372 5.50 -3.10 -20.03
CA ARG A 372 6.91 -3.54 -20.03
C ARG A 372 7.57 -3.25 -18.67
N LEU A 373 7.39 -2.06 -18.11
CA LEU A 373 7.91 -1.72 -16.79
C LEU A 373 7.32 -2.59 -15.67
N LEU A 374 6.01 -2.87 -15.70
CA LEU A 374 5.36 -3.79 -14.75
C LEU A 374 5.97 -5.20 -14.80
N ARG A 375 6.29 -5.71 -15.99
CA ARG A 375 6.97 -7.00 -16.17
C ARG A 375 8.41 -7.00 -15.63
N LEU A 376 9.11 -5.87 -15.72
CA LEU A 376 10.48 -5.72 -15.21
C LEU A 376 10.56 -5.58 -13.70
N LEU A 377 9.53 -5.02 -13.06
CA LEU A 377 9.52 -4.70 -11.63
C LEU A 377 9.72 -5.92 -10.72
N GLY A 378 9.14 -7.07 -11.08
CA GLY A 378 9.30 -8.33 -10.35
C GLY A 378 8.93 -8.27 -8.86
N ARG A 379 7.97 -7.44 -8.47
CA ARG A 379 7.65 -7.18 -7.06
C ARG A 379 6.14 -7.15 -6.79
N ARG A 380 5.79 -7.32 -5.52
CA ARG A 380 4.45 -7.09 -4.99
C ARG A 380 4.52 -5.97 -3.96
N GLU A 381 3.63 -5.01 -4.10
CA GLU A 381 3.50 -3.85 -3.22
C GLU A 381 2.10 -3.85 -2.61
N GLY A 382 1.97 -4.33 -1.37
CA GLY A 382 0.65 -4.54 -0.78
C GLY A 382 -0.24 -5.47 -1.62
N VAL A 383 -1.42 -4.97 -2.02
CA VAL A 383 -2.38 -5.69 -2.90
C VAL A 383 -1.95 -5.74 -4.36
N TRP A 384 -0.98 -4.92 -4.76
CA TRP A 384 -0.53 -4.76 -6.14
C TRP A 384 0.58 -5.75 -6.49
N ASP A 385 0.34 -6.63 -7.48
CA ASP A 385 1.35 -7.58 -7.96
C ASP A 385 1.76 -7.23 -9.39
N SER A 386 3.03 -6.87 -9.60
CA SER A 386 3.44 -6.24 -10.86
C SER A 386 3.25 -7.17 -12.06
N LYS A 387 3.43 -8.48 -11.87
CA LYS A 387 3.25 -9.48 -12.93
C LYS A 387 1.77 -9.69 -13.22
N LYS A 388 0.96 -9.86 -12.17
CA LYS A 388 -0.49 -9.99 -12.32
C LYS A 388 -1.08 -8.76 -13.03
N MET A 389 -0.67 -7.56 -12.63
CA MET A 389 -1.11 -6.32 -13.28
C MET A 389 -0.68 -6.28 -14.75
N ALA A 390 0.57 -6.63 -15.06
CA ALA A 390 1.03 -6.69 -16.45
C ALA A 390 0.20 -7.65 -17.30
N ASP A 391 -0.19 -8.81 -16.76
CA ASP A 391 -1.00 -9.79 -17.49
C ASP A 391 -2.44 -9.30 -17.70
N ILE A 392 -3.09 -8.77 -16.66
CA ILE A 392 -4.43 -8.16 -16.76
C ILE A 392 -4.45 -7.04 -17.81
N TYR A 393 -3.47 -6.13 -17.77
CA TYR A 393 -3.42 -5.02 -18.71
C TYR A 393 -3.02 -5.44 -20.12
N THR A 394 -2.20 -6.49 -20.28
CA THR A 394 -1.94 -7.10 -21.60
C THR A 394 -3.25 -7.60 -22.21
N GLU A 395 -4.08 -8.28 -21.42
CA GLU A 395 -5.39 -8.78 -21.86
C GLU A 395 -6.35 -7.62 -22.20
N MET A 396 -6.39 -6.57 -21.37
CA MET A 396 -7.16 -5.35 -21.61
C MET A 396 -6.80 -4.69 -22.95
N ILE A 397 -5.51 -4.41 -23.19
CA ILE A 397 -5.06 -3.76 -24.42
C ILE A 397 -5.37 -4.63 -25.63
N ASN A 398 -5.18 -5.95 -25.54
CA ASN A 398 -5.51 -6.88 -26.61
C ASN A 398 -7.02 -6.95 -26.88
N ALA A 399 -7.86 -6.92 -25.84
CA ALA A 399 -9.32 -6.91 -25.96
C ALA A 399 -9.80 -5.64 -26.68
N LYS A 400 -9.25 -4.47 -26.32
CA LYS A 400 -9.50 -3.19 -26.99
C LYS A 400 -9.09 -3.23 -28.46
N SER A 401 -7.87 -3.71 -28.74
CA SER A 401 -7.33 -3.83 -30.11
C SER A 401 -8.20 -4.74 -31.01
N ARG A 402 -8.80 -5.79 -30.42
CA ARG A 402 -9.73 -6.69 -31.10
C ARG A 402 -11.19 -6.19 -31.13
N ARG A 403 -11.47 -5.01 -30.56
CA ARG A 403 -12.80 -4.40 -30.44
C ARG A 403 -13.80 -5.28 -29.68
N LEU A 404 -13.32 -6.01 -28.68
CA LEU A 404 -14.16 -6.78 -27.76
C LEU A 404 -14.73 -5.92 -26.64
N ILE A 405 -14.05 -4.81 -26.32
CA ILE A 405 -14.45 -3.76 -25.37
C ILE A 405 -14.06 -2.40 -25.95
N THR A 406 -14.78 -1.34 -25.59
CA THR A 406 -14.40 0.06 -25.86
C THR A 406 -13.60 0.65 -24.69
N TRP A 407 -13.08 1.87 -24.86
CA TRP A 407 -12.34 2.57 -23.80
C TRP A 407 -13.24 2.89 -22.60
N GLU A 408 -14.45 3.34 -22.88
CA GLU A 408 -15.47 3.74 -21.90
C GLU A 408 -16.05 2.55 -21.12
N GLU A 409 -15.86 1.33 -21.62
CA GLU A 409 -16.30 0.10 -20.94
C GLU A 409 -15.24 -0.44 -19.96
N ILE A 410 -14.02 0.11 -19.96
CA ILE A 410 -12.94 -0.34 -19.09
C ILE A 410 -13.18 0.22 -17.68
N PRO A 411 -13.44 -0.63 -16.68
CA PRO A 411 -13.55 -0.14 -15.31
C PRO A 411 -12.20 0.31 -14.79
N SER A 412 -12.21 1.34 -13.94
CA SER A 412 -11.01 1.87 -13.30
C SER A 412 -10.43 0.93 -12.24
N ASP A 413 -11.25 0.05 -11.64
CA ASP A 413 -10.80 -0.90 -10.63
C ASP A 413 -10.37 -2.27 -11.17
N VAL A 414 -9.38 -2.85 -10.49
CA VAL A 414 -8.76 -4.11 -10.90
C VAL A 414 -9.70 -5.31 -10.76
N PRO A 415 -10.50 -5.45 -9.69
CA PRO A 415 -11.48 -6.54 -9.58
C PRO A 415 -12.48 -6.58 -10.73
N GLN A 416 -13.16 -5.48 -11.06
CA GLN A 416 -14.12 -5.42 -12.16
C GLN A 416 -13.45 -5.63 -13.51
N LEU A 417 -12.26 -5.07 -13.71
CA LEU A 417 -11.52 -5.30 -14.96
C LEU A 417 -11.21 -6.78 -15.14
N THR A 418 -10.78 -7.46 -14.07
CA THR A 418 -10.48 -8.90 -14.10
C THR A 418 -11.74 -9.71 -14.40
N GLU A 419 -12.88 -9.36 -13.80
CA GLU A 419 -14.16 -10.01 -14.07
C GLU A 419 -14.60 -9.82 -15.52
N LEU A 420 -14.61 -8.56 -16.00
CA LEU A 420 -14.94 -8.20 -17.37
C LEU A 420 -14.12 -9.02 -18.37
N LEU A 421 -12.78 -9.00 -18.24
CA LEU A 421 -11.89 -9.75 -19.13
C LEU A 421 -12.13 -11.26 -19.07
N GLY A 422 -12.44 -11.80 -17.89
CA GLY A 422 -12.80 -13.22 -17.72
C GLY A 422 -14.09 -13.63 -18.42
N THR A 423 -14.99 -12.68 -18.72
CA THR A 423 -16.20 -12.95 -19.53
C THR A 423 -15.94 -12.95 -21.03
N LEU A 424 -14.83 -12.34 -21.46
CA LEU A 424 -14.45 -12.24 -22.86
C LEU A 424 -13.82 -13.56 -23.32
N LYS A 425 -14.17 -14.00 -24.53
CA LYS A 425 -13.48 -15.12 -25.20
C LYS A 425 -12.23 -14.57 -25.89
N LEU A 426 -11.17 -14.37 -25.10
CA LEU A 426 -9.87 -13.86 -25.57
C LEU A 426 -9.02 -14.92 -26.27
#